data_AF-A0A2G9ZQV1-F1
#
_entry.id   AF-A0A2G9ZQV1-F1
#
_cell.length_a   1.000
_cell.length_b   1.000
_cell.length_c   1.000
_cell.angle_alpha   90.00
_cell.angle_beta   90.00
_cell.angle_gamma   90.00
#
_symmetry.space_group_name_H-M   'P 1'
#
loop_
_entity.id
_entity.type
_entity.pdbx_description
1 polymer ?
#
loop_
_entity_poly.entity_id
_entity_poly.type
_entity_poly.pdbx_seq_one_letter_code
_entity_poly.pdbx_strand_id
1 'polypeptide(L)'
;NLPDETLVNAALIKAGFAHLLCQTPNLGRIGLLLAAQRRAMTAKRGIWGNLQEKAKIYIGNRFSKRFHLPDCPRAKEIHPKNRVIFTRIWDPFWEGYAPASCCMSP
;
A
#
# COMPACT_ATOMS: atom_id res chain seq x y z
N ASN A 1 22.17 -4.39 -1.26
CA ASN A 1 21.97 -4.14 0.19
C ASN A 1 22.83 -2.98 0.61
N LEU A 2 22.49 -2.32 1.71
CA LEU A 2 23.34 -1.34 2.38
C LEU A 2 24.58 -2.04 2.98
N PRO A 3 25.60 -1.29 3.43
CA PRO A 3 26.82 -1.87 3.99
C PRO A 3 26.59 -2.78 5.21
N ASP A 4 25.46 -2.62 5.91
CA ASP A 4 25.00 -3.46 7.04
C ASP A 4 24.11 -4.63 6.60
N GLU A 5 24.16 -4.99 5.31
CA GLU A 5 23.29 -5.98 4.65
C GLU A 5 21.79 -5.65 4.65
N THR A 6 21.39 -4.48 5.15
CA THR A 6 19.99 -4.06 5.11
C THR A 6 19.52 -3.94 3.67
N LEU A 7 18.37 -4.54 3.37
CA LEU A 7 17.70 -4.36 2.09
C LEU A 7 17.33 -2.88 1.89
N VAL A 8 17.80 -2.25 0.81
CA VAL A 8 17.53 -0.84 0.50
C VAL A 8 16.03 -0.54 0.55
N ASN A 9 15.20 -1.44 -0.01
CA ASN A 9 13.74 -1.33 0.02
C ASN A 9 13.18 -1.30 1.46
N ALA A 10 13.73 -2.13 2.35
CA ALA A 10 13.29 -2.16 3.74
C ALA A 10 13.70 -0.87 4.48
N ALA A 11 14.90 -0.33 4.20
CA ALA A 11 15.35 0.93 4.75
C ALA A 11 14.45 2.10 4.32
N LEU A 12 14.15 2.21 3.01
CA LEU A 12 13.26 3.23 2.45
C LEU A 12 11.85 3.18 3.07
N ILE A 13 11.27 1.97 3.17
CA ILE A 13 9.95 1.79 3.77
C ILE A 13 9.97 2.13 5.27
N LYS A 14 10.97 1.67 6.02
CA LYS A 14 11.10 1.95 7.46
C LYS A 14 11.29 3.44 7.77
N ALA A 15 11.94 4.18 6.86
CA ALA A 15 12.10 5.62 6.93
C ALA A 15 10.82 6.40 6.52
N GLY A 16 9.83 5.73 5.92
CA GLY A 16 8.60 6.36 5.46
C GLY A 16 8.73 7.07 4.10
N PHE A 17 9.77 6.75 3.32
CA PHE A 17 9.97 7.32 1.98
C PHE A 17 9.30 6.50 0.87
N ALA A 18 8.86 5.29 1.17
CA ALA A 18 8.18 4.40 0.23
C ALA A 18 7.09 3.60 0.94
N HIS A 19 6.14 3.09 0.14
CA HIS A 19 5.19 2.07 0.58
C HIS A 19 5.50 0.72 -0.06
N LEU A 20 5.03 -0.35 0.56
CA LEU A 20 5.09 -1.71 0.04
C LEU A 20 4.32 -1.82 -1.27
N LEU A 21 4.89 -2.56 -2.20
CA LEU A 21 4.20 -3.10 -3.36
C LEU A 21 4.22 -4.63 -3.28
N CYS A 22 3.07 -5.24 -3.00
CA CYS A 22 2.88 -6.69 -3.09
C CYS A 22 2.69 -7.08 -4.56
N GLN A 23 3.69 -7.72 -5.16
CA GLN A 23 3.64 -8.19 -6.54
C GLN A 23 4.21 -9.62 -6.64
N THR A 24 3.44 -10.53 -7.25
CA THR A 24 3.90 -11.88 -7.57
C THR A 24 4.97 -11.84 -8.67
N PRO A 25 5.96 -12.77 -8.67
CA PRO A 25 6.13 -13.88 -7.74
C PRO A 25 6.91 -13.54 -6.45
N ASN A 26 7.33 -12.28 -6.25
CA ASN A 26 8.27 -11.86 -5.21
C ASN A 26 7.63 -11.74 -3.82
N LEU A 27 7.10 -12.84 -3.29
CA LEU A 27 6.35 -12.86 -2.02
C LEU A 27 7.22 -13.07 -0.77
N GLY A 28 8.43 -13.62 -0.91
CA GLY A 28 9.24 -14.09 0.22
C GLY A 28 9.64 -13.03 1.25
N ARG A 29 9.56 -11.74 0.90
CA ARG A 29 9.94 -10.62 1.78
C ARG A 29 8.77 -9.72 2.19
N ILE A 30 7.55 -10.04 1.76
CA ILE A 30 6.39 -9.18 1.99
C ILE A 30 6.11 -8.99 3.48
N GLY A 31 6.22 -10.04 4.29
CA GLY A 31 6.00 -9.94 5.74
C GLY A 31 6.95 -8.92 6.40
N LEU A 32 8.24 -8.99 6.07
CA LEU A 32 9.26 -8.07 6.59
C LEU A 32 8.99 -6.62 6.17
N LEU A 33 8.71 -6.40 4.88
CA LEU A 33 8.44 -5.06 4.35
C LEU A 33 7.13 -4.48 4.87
N LEU A 34 6.09 -5.32 5.06
CA LEU A 34 4.82 -4.89 5.65
C LEU A 34 4.99 -4.50 7.11
N ALA A 35 5.78 -5.24 7.88
CA ALA A 35 6.11 -4.86 9.25
C ALA A 35 6.89 -3.54 9.31
N ALA A 36 7.84 -3.31 8.39
CA ALA A 36 8.55 -2.04 8.27
C ALA A 36 7.59 -0.88 7.92
N GLN A 37 6.66 -1.10 7.00
CA GLN A 37 5.64 -0.12 6.62
C GLN A 37 4.76 0.24 7.81
N ARG A 38 4.22 -0.76 8.51
CA ARG A 38 3.38 -0.52 9.70
C ARG A 38 4.09 0.31 10.76
N ARG A 39 5.39 0.04 11.01
CA ARG A 39 6.20 0.87 11.92
C ARG A 39 6.33 2.32 11.45
N ALA A 40 6.57 2.54 10.15
CA ALA A 40 6.65 3.88 9.59
C ALA A 40 5.29 4.62 9.63
N MET A 41 4.20 3.90 9.37
CA MET A 41 2.83 4.39 9.48
C MET A 41 2.48 4.80 10.91
N THR A 42 2.68 3.91 11.89
CA THR A 42 2.42 4.20 13.31
C THR A 42 3.22 5.41 13.79
N ALA A 43 4.47 5.52 13.37
CA ALA A 43 5.34 6.65 13.71
C ALA A 43 5.13 7.90 12.84
N LYS A 44 4.15 7.89 11.91
CA LYS A 44 3.83 9.00 10.99
C LYS A 44 5.05 9.54 10.23
N ARG A 45 5.97 8.66 9.83
CA ARG A 45 7.22 9.05 9.15
C ARG A 45 6.98 9.38 7.67
N GLY A 46 7.70 10.39 7.16
CA GLY A 46 7.72 10.71 5.73
C GLY A 46 6.32 10.89 5.15
N ILE A 47 5.99 10.10 4.11
CA ILE A 47 4.70 10.19 3.41
C ILE A 47 3.50 9.94 4.34
N TRP A 48 3.69 9.20 5.44
CA TRP A 48 2.61 8.82 6.35
C TRP A 48 2.16 9.96 7.26
N GLY A 49 3.03 10.94 7.54
CA GLY A 49 2.67 12.11 8.35
C GLY A 49 1.75 13.09 7.62
N ASN A 50 1.84 13.11 6.28
CA ASN A 50 1.05 13.97 5.40
C ASN A 50 -0.05 13.19 4.65
N LEU A 51 -0.35 11.95 5.05
CA LEU A 51 -1.35 11.14 4.37
C LEU A 51 -2.74 11.73 4.63
N GLN A 52 -3.34 12.29 3.59
CA GLN A 52 -4.68 12.86 3.65
C GLN A 52 -5.73 11.87 3.14
N GLU A 53 -6.87 11.88 3.80
CA GLU A 53 -8.06 11.17 3.34
C GLU A 53 -8.55 11.80 2.04
N LYS A 54 -8.70 11.00 0.98
CA LYS A 54 -9.14 11.46 -0.35
C LYS A 54 -10.58 11.07 -0.67
N ALA A 55 -11.10 10.01 -0.04
CA ALA A 55 -12.42 9.49 -0.30
C ALA A 55 -13.00 8.84 0.96
N LYS A 56 -14.33 8.70 1.00
CA LYS A 56 -15.02 7.99 2.09
C LYS A 56 -14.84 6.47 2.01
N ILE A 57 -14.56 5.95 0.81
CA ILE A 57 -14.36 4.53 0.56
C ILE A 57 -13.19 4.32 -0.40
N TYR A 58 -12.50 3.20 -0.23
CA TYR A 58 -11.47 2.69 -1.13
C TYR A 58 -11.79 1.26 -1.50
N ILE A 59 -11.59 0.94 -2.77
CA ILE A 59 -11.96 -0.37 -3.32
C ILE A 59 -10.69 -1.17 -3.58
N GLY A 60 -10.43 -2.17 -2.74
CA GLY A 60 -9.33 -3.11 -2.87
C GLY A 60 -9.65 -4.29 -3.79
N ASN A 61 -8.61 -4.79 -4.45
CA ASN A 61 -8.62 -6.05 -5.19
C ASN A 61 -7.71 -7.07 -4.48
N ARG A 62 -8.29 -8.12 -3.87
CA ARG A 62 -7.56 -9.16 -3.10
C ARG A 62 -6.47 -9.84 -3.90
N PHE A 63 -6.70 -10.01 -5.21
CA PHE A 63 -5.77 -10.72 -6.10
C PHE A 63 -4.55 -9.85 -6.43
N SER A 64 -4.76 -8.62 -6.90
CA SER A 64 -3.65 -7.74 -7.29
C SER A 64 -3.02 -6.97 -6.12
N LYS A 65 -3.66 -6.99 -4.94
CA LYS A 65 -3.31 -6.16 -3.78
C LYS A 65 -3.21 -4.67 -4.13
N ARG A 66 -4.02 -4.22 -5.09
CA ARG A 66 -4.20 -2.81 -5.41
C ARG A 66 -5.49 -2.28 -4.82
N PHE A 67 -5.50 -1.01 -4.42
CA PHE A 67 -6.73 -0.31 -4.06
C PHE A 67 -6.95 0.91 -4.96
N HIS A 68 -8.22 1.28 -5.11
CA HIS A 68 -8.69 2.31 -6.02
C HIS A 68 -9.59 3.31 -5.30
N LEU A 69 -9.69 4.51 -5.86
CA LEU A 69 -10.73 5.48 -5.53
C LEU A 69 -12.10 5.00 -6.07
N PRO A 70 -13.22 5.45 -5.47
CA PRO A 70 -14.55 4.96 -5.83
C PRO A 70 -14.91 5.20 -7.30
N ASP A 71 -14.50 6.35 -7.84
CA ASP A 71 -14.84 6.76 -9.20
C ASP A 71 -13.87 6.21 -10.27
N CYS A 72 -12.89 5.39 -9.87
CA CYS A 72 -11.95 4.78 -10.80
C CYS A 72 -12.67 3.76 -11.71
N PRO A 73 -12.62 3.91 -13.06
CA PRO A 73 -13.24 2.95 -13.97
C PRO A 73 -12.77 1.51 -13.75
N ARG A 74 -11.46 1.34 -13.49
CA ARG A 74 -10.86 0.03 -13.22
C ARG A 74 -11.35 -0.62 -11.93
N ALA A 75 -11.88 0.16 -10.98
CA ALA A 75 -12.49 -0.40 -9.78
C ALA A 75 -13.81 -1.15 -10.11
N LYS A 76 -14.52 -0.73 -11.16
CA LYS A 76 -15.77 -1.36 -11.63
C LYS A 76 -15.50 -2.75 -12.22
N GLU A 77 -14.34 -2.93 -12.83
CA GLU A 77 -13.89 -4.20 -13.43
C GLU A 77 -13.41 -5.22 -12.39
N ILE A 78 -13.26 -4.84 -11.12
CA ILE A 78 -12.85 -5.78 -10.07
C ILE A 78 -13.97 -6.81 -9.87
N HIS A 79 -13.63 -8.07 -10.19
CA HIS A 79 -14.51 -9.22 -9.95
C HIS A 79 -15.04 -9.21 -8.50
N PRO A 80 -16.36 -9.41 -8.26
CA PRO A 80 -16.96 -9.30 -6.92
C PRO A 80 -16.22 -10.07 -5.82
N LYS A 81 -15.84 -11.33 -6.07
CA LYS A 81 -15.05 -12.17 -5.15
C LYS A 81 -13.71 -11.56 -4.69
N ASN A 82 -13.11 -10.69 -5.50
CA ASN A 82 -11.84 -10.04 -5.20
C ASN A 82 -12.03 -8.65 -4.58
N ARG A 83 -13.25 -8.13 -4.50
CA ARG A 83 -13.52 -6.78 -4.00
C ARG A 83 -13.41 -6.73 -2.46
N VAL A 84 -12.76 -5.69 -1.95
CA VAL A 84 -12.73 -5.33 -0.53
C VAL A 84 -13.03 -3.85 -0.41
N ILE A 85 -13.83 -3.46 0.58
CA ILE A 85 -14.11 -2.06 0.87
C ILE A 85 -13.33 -1.66 2.12
N PHE A 86 -12.60 -0.56 2.01
CA PHE A 86 -11.96 0.12 3.14
C PHE A 86 -12.60 1.49 3.30
N THR A 87 -12.66 2.00 4.52
CA THR A 87 -13.30 3.30 4.81
C THR A 87 -12.31 4.41 5.15
N ARG A 88 -11.03 4.05 5.29
CA ARG A 88 -9.91 4.97 5.50
C ARG A 88 -8.79 4.63 4.56
N ILE A 89 -8.08 5.64 4.04
CA ILE A 89 -6.90 5.45 3.21
C ILE A 89 -5.80 4.65 3.92
N TRP A 90 -5.79 4.68 5.25
CA TRP A 90 -4.76 4.03 6.07
C TRP A 90 -4.88 2.50 6.04
N ASP A 91 -6.11 1.98 6.04
CA ASP A 91 -6.41 0.55 6.14
C ASP A 91 -5.84 -0.28 4.97
N PRO A 92 -6.02 0.09 3.68
CA PRO A 92 -5.46 -0.72 2.60
C PRO A 92 -3.93 -0.78 2.67
N PHE A 93 -3.24 0.31 3.01
CA PHE A 93 -1.80 0.27 3.24
C PHE A 93 -1.44 -0.63 4.42
N TRP A 94 -2.20 -0.58 5.52
CA TRP A 94 -1.95 -1.41 6.69
C TRP A 94 -2.08 -2.91 6.40
N GLU A 95 -3.01 -3.26 5.50
CA GLU A 95 -3.25 -4.61 5.00
C GLU A 95 -2.32 -5.02 3.83
N GLY A 96 -1.35 -4.17 3.47
CA GLY A 96 -0.34 -4.46 2.46
C GLY A 96 -0.81 -4.26 1.01
N TYR A 97 -1.89 -3.51 0.81
CA TYR A 97 -2.30 -3.04 -0.51
C TYR A 97 -1.51 -1.79 -0.89
N ALA A 98 -1.35 -1.57 -2.19
CA ALA A 98 -0.78 -0.36 -2.75
C ALA A 98 -1.84 0.37 -3.61
N PRO A 99 -1.78 1.69 -3.75
CA PRO A 99 -2.66 2.39 -4.68
C PRO A 99 -2.43 1.86 -6.09
N ALA A 100 -3.51 1.77 -6.87
CA ALA A 100 -3.40 1.52 -8.29
C ALA A 100 -2.70 2.71 -8.97
N SER A 101 -1.87 2.46 -9.97
CA SER A 101 -1.14 3.52 -10.68
C SER A 101 -2.07 4.59 -11.26
N CYS A 102 -3.22 4.18 -11.81
CA CYS A 102 -4.27 5.08 -12.30
C CYS A 102 -4.97 5.93 -11.22
N CYS A 103 -4.72 5.66 -9.94
CA CYS A 103 -5.25 6.43 -8.80
C CYS A 103 -4.16 7.19 -8.05
N MET A 104 -2.90 7.11 -8.49
CA MET A 104 -1.76 7.83 -7.90
C MET A 104 -1.47 9.19 -8.57
N SER A 105 -2.16 9.53 -9.65
CA SER A 105 -1.98 10.83 -10.31
C SER A 105 -2.40 11.99 -9.40
N PRO A 106 -1.67 13.12 -9.42
CA PRO A 106 -2.05 14.35 -8.71
C PRO A 106 -3.43 14.86 -9.15
#